data_AF-J9EPG3-F1
#
_entry.id   AF-J9EPG3-F1
#
_cell.length_a   1.000
_cell.length_b   1.000
_cell.length_c   1.000
_cell.angle_alpha   90.00
_cell.angle_beta   90.00
_cell.angle_gamma   90.00
#
_symmetry.space_group_name_H-M   'P 1'
#
loop_
_entity.id
_entity.type
_entity.pdbx_description
1 polymer ?
#
loop_
_entity_poly.entity_id
_entity_poly.type
_entity_poly.pdbx_seq_one_letter_code
_entity_poly.pdbx_strand_id
1 'polypeptide(L)'
;MVGIETALKLDDLNCKPQIEYENCPVCGDRVSGYHYGLLTCESCKGFFKRTVQNKKSYQCSADQNCAVDKSCRKRCPHCRFQKCIQRGMKVEG
;
A
#
# COMPACT_ATOMS: atom_id res chain seq x y z
N MET A 1 -24.18 0.87 -47.73
CA MET A 1 -23.36 -0.34 -47.51
C MET A 1 -22.11 0.10 -46.79
N VAL A 2 -22.10 0.03 -45.46
CA VAL A 2 -20.87 0.08 -44.67
C VAL A 2 -21.00 -1.04 -43.66
N GLY A 3 -20.03 -1.94 -43.70
CA GLY A 3 -20.08 -3.29 -43.15
C GLY A 3 -20.29 -3.34 -41.64
N ILE A 4 -21.14 -4.30 -41.28
CA ILE A 4 -21.18 -5.03 -40.02
C ILE A 4 -19.82 -5.67 -39.70
N GLU A 5 -19.03 -5.12 -38.78
CA GLU A 5 -17.91 -5.87 -38.17
C GLU A 5 -17.69 -5.45 -36.70
N THR A 6 -18.61 -5.82 -35.81
CA THR A 6 -18.30 -5.93 -34.38
C THR A 6 -18.24 -7.41 -34.00
N ALA A 7 -17.17 -8.07 -34.44
CA ALA A 7 -16.83 -9.42 -34.01
C ALA A 7 -15.85 -9.35 -32.85
N LEU A 8 -16.34 -9.67 -31.66
CA LEU A 8 -15.54 -10.13 -30.52
C LEU A 8 -14.68 -11.33 -30.95
N LYS A 9 -13.36 -11.24 -30.77
CA LYS A 9 -12.44 -12.38 -30.55
C LYS A 9 -11.40 -11.89 -29.54
N LEU A 10 -11.50 -12.24 -28.24
CA LEU A 10 -11.02 -13.48 -27.61
C LEU A 10 -9.54 -13.78 -27.91
N ASP A 11 -8.68 -13.01 -27.27
CA ASP A 11 -7.39 -13.50 -26.78
C ASP A 11 -7.48 -13.66 -25.26
N ASP A 12 -7.98 -14.83 -24.84
CA ASP A 12 -7.88 -15.30 -23.46
C ASP A 12 -6.40 -15.54 -23.07
N LEU A 13 -6.11 -15.29 -21.78
CA LEU A 13 -4.82 -15.45 -21.05
C LEU A 13 -3.83 -14.28 -21.07
N ASN A 14 -4.19 -13.20 -20.39
CA ASN A 14 -3.27 -12.67 -19.37
C ASN A 14 -4.01 -12.15 -18.13
N CYS A 15 -4.73 -13.04 -17.43
CA CYS A 15 -5.12 -12.81 -16.04
C CYS A 15 -3.92 -13.01 -15.11
N LYS A 16 -2.86 -12.24 -15.35
CA LYS A 16 -1.82 -11.99 -14.36
C LYS A 16 -1.80 -10.48 -14.21
N PRO A 17 -2.16 -9.90 -13.04
CA PRO A 17 -1.78 -8.53 -12.79
C PRO A 17 -0.27 -8.51 -13.03
N GLN A 18 0.19 -7.73 -14.00
CA GLN A 18 1.61 -7.55 -14.20
C GLN A 18 2.10 -6.96 -12.87
N ILE A 19 2.75 -7.77 -12.04
CA ILE A 19 3.41 -7.30 -10.82
C ILE A 19 4.63 -6.53 -11.34
N GLU A 20 4.36 -5.35 -11.89
CA GLU A 20 5.33 -4.34 -12.23
C GLU A 20 5.86 -3.82 -10.90
N TYR A 21 6.80 -4.56 -10.31
CA TYR A 21 7.59 -4.22 -9.13
C TYR A 21 7.00 -3.08 -8.27
N GLU A 22 5.81 -3.31 -7.71
CA GLU A 22 5.13 -2.22 -7.04
C GLU A 22 5.92 -1.84 -5.79
N ASN A 23 6.20 -0.55 -5.66
CA ASN A 23 6.81 0.02 -4.48
C ASN A 23 5.72 0.26 -3.43
N CYS A 24 6.03 -0.03 -2.17
CA CYS A 24 5.07 0.09 -1.08
C CYS A 24 4.54 1.54 -1.03
N PRO A 25 3.23 1.77 -1.15
CA PRO A 25 2.65 3.11 -1.28
C PRO A 25 2.82 3.98 -0.03
N VAL A 26 3.25 3.38 1.08
CA VAL A 26 3.58 4.06 2.35
C VAL A 26 5.00 4.59 2.35
N CYS A 27 6.00 3.78 1.98
CA CYS A 27 7.42 4.12 2.19
C CYS A 27 8.33 3.91 0.97
N GLY A 28 7.79 3.47 -0.17
CA GLY A 28 8.55 3.23 -1.39
C GLY A 28 9.44 1.98 -1.39
N ASP A 29 9.47 1.20 -0.30
CA ASP A 29 10.24 -0.05 -0.25
C ASP A 29 9.55 -1.17 -1.04
N ARG A 30 10.29 -2.19 -1.47
CA ARG A 30 9.75 -3.29 -2.29
C ARG A 30 8.57 -3.97 -1.57
N VAL A 31 7.44 -4.11 -2.25
CA VAL A 31 6.28 -4.85 -1.75
C VAL A 31 6.64 -6.32 -1.54
N SER A 32 6.13 -6.92 -0.45
CA SER A 32 6.26 -8.36 -0.17
C SER A 32 4.96 -9.13 -0.40
N GLY A 33 3.81 -8.45 -0.46
CA GLY A 33 2.51 -9.05 -0.73
C GLY A 33 1.36 -8.17 -0.24
N TYR A 34 0.15 -8.73 -0.29
CA TYR A 34 -1.06 -8.11 0.27
C TYR A 34 -1.06 -8.24 1.79
N HIS A 35 -1.11 -7.11 2.50
CA HIS A 35 -1.23 -7.07 3.96
C HIS A 35 -2.25 -6.03 4.35
N TYR A 36 -3.22 -6.40 5.18
CA TYR A 36 -4.23 -5.46 5.70
C TYR A 36 -4.99 -4.71 4.59
N GLY A 37 -5.38 -5.43 3.53
CA GLY A 37 -6.14 -4.88 2.40
C GLY A 37 -5.32 -4.09 1.36
N LEU A 38 -3.99 -4.07 1.44
CA LEU A 38 -3.13 -3.31 0.52
C LEU A 38 -1.80 -4.01 0.23
N LEU A 39 -1.29 -3.90 -1.02
CA LEU A 39 0.07 -4.31 -1.37
C LEU A 39 1.10 -3.46 -0.61
N THR A 40 1.85 -4.07 0.32
CA THR A 40 2.82 -3.35 1.16
C THR A 40 4.08 -4.17 1.43
N CYS A 41 5.13 -3.52 1.97
CA CYS A 41 6.35 -4.19 2.39
C CYS A 41 6.24 -4.77 3.82
N GLU A 42 7.09 -5.74 4.17
CA GLU A 42 7.11 -6.37 5.50
C GLU A 42 7.27 -5.37 6.66
N SER A 43 8.03 -4.30 6.45
CA SER A 43 8.22 -3.30 7.49
C SER A 43 6.93 -2.55 7.82
N CYS A 44 6.14 -2.18 6.80
CA CYS A 44 4.87 -1.48 7.00
C CYS A 44 3.79 -2.42 7.53
N LYS A 45 3.73 -3.67 7.06
CA LYS A 45 2.91 -4.74 7.65
C LYS A 45 3.17 -4.88 9.15
N GLY A 46 4.41 -5.13 9.56
CA GLY A 46 4.75 -5.35 10.97
C GLY A 46 4.54 -4.11 11.84
N PHE A 47 4.80 -2.92 11.28
CA PHE A 47 4.52 -1.66 11.97
C PHE A 47 3.01 -1.46 12.20
N PHE A 48 2.18 -1.67 11.18
CA PHE A 48 0.72 -1.55 11.27
C PHE A 48 0.17 -2.54 12.31
N LYS A 49 0.57 -3.82 12.22
CA LYS A 49 0.21 -4.88 13.17
C LYS A 49 0.45 -4.45 14.62
N ARG A 50 1.69 -4.06 14.94
CA ARG A 50 2.06 -3.68 16.32
C ARG A 50 1.36 -2.42 16.80
N THR A 51 1.08 -1.48 15.90
CA THR A 51 0.37 -0.24 16.23
C THR A 51 -1.06 -0.55 16.66
N VAL A 52 -1.77 -1.35 15.85
CA VAL A 52 -3.15 -1.74 16.10
C VAL A 52 -3.26 -2.65 17.34
N GLN A 53 -2.51 -3.75 17.38
CA GLN A 53 -2.63 -4.76 18.45
C GLN A 53 -2.31 -4.17 19.82
N ASN A 54 -1.31 -3.29 19.90
CA ASN A 54 -0.92 -2.66 21.16
C ASN A 54 -1.60 -1.31 21.39
N LYS A 55 -2.60 -0.95 20.57
CA LYS A 55 -3.33 0.33 20.63
C LYS A 55 -2.40 1.53 20.79
N LYS A 56 -1.29 1.56 20.04
CA LYS A 56 -0.29 2.62 20.15
C LYS A 56 -0.85 3.92 19.59
N SER A 57 -0.76 4.97 20.40
CA SER A 57 -0.94 6.35 19.95
C SER A 57 0.43 6.99 19.77
N TYR A 58 0.64 7.67 18.64
CA TYR A 58 1.88 8.36 18.32
C TYR A 58 1.59 9.85 18.15
N GLN A 59 2.51 10.69 18.60
CA GLN A 59 2.47 12.14 18.36
C GLN A 59 3.54 12.53 17.34
N CYS A 60 3.22 13.43 16.42
CA CYS A 60 4.21 14.07 15.57
C CYS A 60 4.89 15.21 16.34
N SER A 61 6.21 15.33 16.22
CA SER A 61 6.98 16.45 16.81
C SER A 61 7.16 17.64 15.84
N ALA A 62 6.50 17.59 14.69
CA ALA A 62 6.53 18.60 13.63
C ALA A 62 5.09 18.80 13.11
N ASP A 63 4.92 19.24 11.87
CA ASP A 63 3.62 19.66 11.31
C ASP A 63 2.74 18.52 10.77
N GLN A 64 2.88 17.30 11.30
CA GLN A 64 2.11 16.11 10.88
C GLN A 64 2.20 15.76 9.37
N ASN A 65 3.21 16.29 8.66
CA ASN A 65 3.44 16.05 7.24
C ASN A 65 4.86 15.54 6.96
N CYS A 66 5.42 14.74 7.89
CA CYS A 66 6.76 14.19 7.71
C CYS A 66 6.83 13.28 6.48
N ALA A 67 7.88 13.43 5.68
CA ALA A 67 8.18 12.48 4.61
C ALA A 67 8.33 11.06 5.18
N VAL A 68 7.79 10.08 4.46
CA VAL A 68 7.88 8.66 4.79
C VAL A 68 8.41 7.92 3.57
N ASP A 69 9.71 7.64 3.60
CA ASP A 69 10.44 6.81 2.63
C ASP A 69 11.20 5.68 3.34
N LYS A 70 11.88 4.81 2.59
CA LYS A 70 12.63 3.66 3.13
C LYS A 70 13.68 4.06 4.17
N SER A 71 14.34 5.19 3.98
CA SER A 71 15.43 5.68 4.83
C SER A 71 14.92 6.35 6.10
N CYS A 72 13.82 7.12 6.03
CA CYS A 72 13.35 7.97 7.11
C CYS A 72 12.05 7.50 7.79
N ARG A 73 11.42 6.39 7.34
CA ARG A 73 10.16 5.85 7.91
C ARG A 73 10.19 5.54 9.41
N LYS A 74 11.35 5.53 10.07
CA LYS A 74 11.46 5.36 11.53
C LYS A 74 11.35 6.68 12.31
N ARG A 75 11.56 7.82 11.65
CA ARG A 75 11.66 9.15 12.28
C ARG A 75 10.35 9.62 12.89
N CYS A 76 9.23 9.42 12.18
CA CYS A 76 7.91 9.82 12.67
C CYS A 76 6.91 8.66 12.56
N PRO A 77 6.67 7.91 13.66
CA PRO A 77 5.69 6.83 13.64
C PRO A 77 4.25 7.33 13.46
N HIS A 78 3.95 8.56 13.91
CA HIS A 78 2.65 9.20 13.69
C HIS A 78 2.33 9.34 12.20
N CYS A 79 3.17 10.08 11.44
CA CYS A 79 2.95 10.30 10.01
C CYS A 79 3.00 8.98 9.22
N ARG A 80 3.84 8.03 9.65
CA ARG A 80 3.85 6.70 9.03
C ARG A 80 2.53 5.96 9.20
N PHE A 81 1.98 5.94 10.42
CA PHE A 81 0.71 5.25 10.68
C PHE A 81 -0.46 5.93 9.98
N GLN A 82 -0.50 7.26 10.02
CA GLN A 82 -1.49 8.03 9.28
C GLN A 82 -1.42 7.74 7.78
N LYS A 83 -0.21 7.68 7.20
CA LYS A 83 -0.03 7.32 5.78
C LYS A 83 -0.45 5.88 5.48
N CYS A 84 -0.26 4.92 6.40
CA CYS A 84 -0.82 3.56 6.24
C CYS A 84 -2.35 3.60 6.07
N ILE A 85 -3.05 4.32 6.96
CA ILE A 85 -4.52 4.43 6.92
C ILE A 85 -4.97 5.18 5.65
N GLN A 86 -4.32 6.30 5.32
CA GLN A 86 -4.65 7.08 4.11
C GLN A 86 -4.46 6.30 2.82
N ARG A 87 -3.48 5.38 2.75
CA ARG A 87 -3.28 4.50 1.60
C ARG A 87 -4.25 3.31 1.57
N GLY A 88 -5.04 3.10 2.61
CA GLY A 88 -6.08 2.09 2.65
C GLY A 88 -5.75 0.82 3.43
N MET A 89 -4.71 0.82 4.28
CA MET A 89 -4.51 -0.31 5.21
C MET A 89 -5.63 -0.36 6.24
N LYS A 90 -6.26 -1.53 6.40
CA LYS A 90 -7.40 -1.76 7.30
C LYS A 90 -7.15 -2.97 8.20
N VAL A 91 -7.63 -2.87 9.44
CA VAL A 91 -7.81 -4.05 10.28
C VAL A 91 -9.08 -4.70 9.76
N GLU A 92 -8.95 -5.74 8.94
CA GLU A 92 -10.13 -6.55 8.63
C GLU A 92 -10.70 -7.06 9.96
N GLY A 93 -12.01 -6.85 10.14
CA GLY A 93 -12.77 -7.30 11.30
C GLY A 93 -13.06 -8.78 11.23
#